data_AF-A0A956SPT2-F1
#
_entry.id   AF-A0A956SPT2-F1
#
_cell.length_a   1.000
_cell.length_b   1.000
_cell.length_c   1.000
_cell.angle_alpha   90.00
_cell.angle_beta   90.00
_cell.angle_gamma   90.00
#
_symmetry.space_group_name_H-M   'P 1'
#
loop_
_entity.id
_entity.type
_entity.pdbx_description
1 polymer ?
#
loop_
_entity_poly.entity_id
_entity_poly.type
_entity_poly.pdbx_seq_one_letter_code
_entity_poly.pdbx_strand_id
1 'polypeptide(L)'
;MHPDLPKLLDVQGKDRHLSEVSARRDELAAERAALDAALETARQQIAQAERAATDAAARRDAREAKLEAQRGLQEKRRARLEQERNPRVAAQLMADVEMARSILAQEESDWMRVAEEATQREQAVALATERLEALTAEQAEARESLVGREAEAEAAWSAAKAA
;
A
#
# COMPACT_ATOMS: atom_id res chain seq x y z
N MET A 1 38.45 47.67 35.83
CA MET A 1 38.16 46.29 35.41
C MET A 1 37.02 45.78 36.28
N HIS A 2 35.84 45.48 35.72
CA HIS A 2 34.69 44.98 36.51
C HIS A 2 34.93 43.49 36.84
N PRO A 3 34.91 43.09 38.12
CA PRO A 3 35.24 41.72 38.54
C PRO A 3 34.24 40.66 38.03
N ASP A 4 33.08 41.08 37.55
CA ASP A 4 32.01 40.17 37.08
C ASP A 4 32.11 39.86 35.58
N LEU A 5 32.92 40.59 34.82
CA LEU A 5 33.06 40.38 33.37
C LEU A 5 33.53 38.96 33.01
N PRO A 6 34.52 38.34 33.69
CA PRO A 6 34.93 36.96 33.40
C PRO A 6 33.79 35.95 33.63
N LYS A 7 33.02 36.13 34.71
CA LYS A 7 31.89 35.24 35.03
C LYS A 7 30.77 35.34 33.99
N LEU A 8 30.50 36.55 33.48
CA LEU A 8 29.52 36.75 32.42
C LEU A 8 29.96 36.11 31.09
N LEU A 9 31.26 36.17 30.76
CA LEU A 9 31.80 35.49 29.59
C LEU A 9 31.73 33.97 29.70
N ASP A 10 31.98 33.41 30.89
CA ASP A 10 31.84 31.97 31.14
C ASP A 10 30.39 31.48 30.96
N VAL A 11 29.43 32.22 31.52
CA VAL A 11 28.00 31.92 31.35
C VAL A 11 27.59 32.03 29.88
N GLN A 12 28.03 33.08 29.18
CA GLN A 12 27.75 33.24 27.76
C GLN A 12 28.37 32.10 26.91
N GLY A 13 29.55 31.60 27.27
CA GLY A 13 30.17 30.44 26.64
C GLY A 13 29.35 29.17 26.82
N LYS A 14 28.83 28.93 28.04
CA LYS A 14 27.95 27.79 28.34
C LYS A 14 26.62 27.87 27.61
N ASP A 15 25.99 29.04 27.59
CA ASP A 15 24.73 29.25 26.87
C ASP A 15 24.88 29.01 25.37
N ARG A 16 26.00 29.49 24.78
CA ARG A 16 26.31 29.22 23.37
C ARG A 16 26.48 27.72 23.14
N HIS A 17 27.24 27.04 23.98
CA HIS A 17 27.45 25.60 23.85
C HIS A 17 26.15 24.80 23.99
N LEU A 18 25.29 25.14 24.96
CA LEU A 18 23.96 24.55 25.11
C LEU A 18 23.09 24.78 23.87
N SER A 19 23.12 25.99 23.30
CA SER A 19 22.38 26.30 22.07
C SER A 19 22.88 25.49 20.88
N GLU A 20 24.19 25.31 20.72
CA GLU A 20 24.78 24.50 19.64
C GLU A 20 24.39 23.03 19.76
N VAL A 21 24.47 22.46 20.98
CA VAL A 21 24.08 21.07 21.22
C VAL A 21 22.56 20.87 21.04
N SER A 22 21.74 21.83 21.45
CA SER A 22 20.29 21.79 21.21
C SER A 22 19.98 21.77 19.72
N ALA A 23 20.59 22.67 18.94
CA ALA A 23 20.38 22.73 17.49
C ALA A 23 20.78 21.41 16.81
N ARG A 24 21.92 20.81 17.21
CA ARG A 24 22.33 19.50 16.70
C ARG A 24 21.32 18.39 17.03
N ARG A 25 20.71 18.41 18.22
CA ARG A 25 19.67 17.42 18.59
C ARG A 25 18.40 17.61 17.76
N ASP A 26 18.00 18.85 17.52
CA ASP A 26 16.84 19.16 16.67
C ASP A 26 17.05 18.69 15.23
N GLU A 27 18.26 18.87 14.68
CA GLU A 27 18.64 18.36 13.36
C GLU A 27 18.56 16.82 13.28
N LEU A 28 19.09 16.11 14.28
CA LEU A 28 19.02 14.64 14.35
C LEU A 28 17.57 14.14 14.48
N ALA A 29 16.75 14.83 15.29
CA ALA A 29 15.34 14.51 15.42
C ALA A 29 14.58 14.70 14.09
N ALA A 30 14.91 15.75 13.33
CA ALA A 30 14.34 15.98 12.00
C ALA A 30 14.76 14.89 11.00
N GLU A 31 16.04 14.47 11.03
CA GLU A 31 16.55 13.37 10.21
C GLU A 31 15.80 12.05 10.52
N ARG A 32 15.61 11.72 11.81
CA ARG A 32 14.83 10.56 12.24
C ARG A 32 13.39 10.61 11.73
N ALA A 33 12.75 11.77 11.90
CA ALA A 33 11.38 11.97 11.47
C ALA A 33 11.22 11.81 9.95
N ALA A 34 12.20 12.25 9.16
CA ALA A 34 12.19 12.07 7.71
C ALA A 34 12.27 10.59 7.30
N LEU A 35 13.16 9.81 7.94
CA LEU A 35 13.27 8.37 7.70
C LEU A 35 11.98 7.62 8.09
N ASP A 36 11.38 7.98 9.22
CA ASP A 36 10.12 7.40 9.69
C ASP A 36 8.94 7.75 8.76
N ALA A 37 8.86 9.01 8.29
CA ALA A 37 7.84 9.45 7.36
C ALA A 37 7.90 8.71 6.01
N ALA A 38 9.11 8.40 5.54
CA ALA A 38 9.28 7.62 4.31
C ALA A 38 8.74 6.18 4.46
N LEU A 39 9.04 5.51 5.58
CA LEU A 39 8.50 4.16 5.85
C LEU A 39 6.98 4.19 6.03
N GLU A 40 6.46 5.20 6.71
CA GLU A 40 5.02 5.35 6.92
C GLU A 40 4.27 5.58 5.61
N THR A 41 4.83 6.40 4.71
CA THR A 41 4.28 6.60 3.36
C THR A 41 4.22 5.27 2.59
N ALA A 42 5.28 4.46 2.64
CA ALA A 42 5.30 3.15 1.99
C ALA A 42 4.27 2.18 2.58
N ARG A 43 4.08 2.16 3.91
CA ARG A 43 3.05 1.36 4.58
C ARG A 43 1.64 1.78 4.17
N GLN A 44 1.38 3.08 4.05
CA GLN A 44 0.09 3.59 3.58
C GLN A 44 -0.20 3.18 2.14
N GLN A 45 0.83 3.16 1.28
CA GLN A 45 0.69 2.67 -0.10
C GLN A 45 0.33 1.18 -0.15
N ILE A 46 0.93 0.35 0.70
CA ILE A 46 0.56 -1.07 0.83
C ILE A 46 -0.89 -1.20 1.27
N ALA A 47 -1.30 -0.52 2.34
CA ALA A 47 -2.67 -0.57 2.84
C ALA A 47 -3.70 -0.13 1.78
N GLN A 48 -3.36 0.86 0.94
CA GLN A 48 -4.20 1.26 -0.19
C GLN A 48 -4.25 0.18 -1.28
N ALA A 49 -3.12 -0.42 -1.62
CA ALA A 49 -3.04 -1.50 -2.61
C ALA A 49 -3.83 -2.74 -2.16
N GLU A 50 -3.73 -3.13 -0.88
CA GLU A 50 -4.47 -4.26 -0.31
C GLU A 50 -5.98 -4.07 -0.37
N ARG A 51 -6.47 -2.86 -0.05
CA ARG A 51 -7.89 -2.52 -0.21
C ARG A 51 -8.33 -2.65 -1.67
N ALA A 52 -7.55 -2.09 -2.59
CA ALA A 52 -7.85 -2.16 -4.02
C ALA A 52 -7.84 -3.60 -4.55
N ALA A 53 -6.91 -4.44 -4.08
CA ALA A 53 -6.86 -5.87 -4.41
C ALA A 53 -8.08 -6.62 -3.86
N THR A 54 -8.45 -6.36 -2.61
CA THR A 54 -9.65 -6.94 -1.98
C THR A 54 -10.91 -6.58 -2.76
N ASP A 55 -11.07 -5.30 -3.12
CA ASP A 55 -12.21 -4.83 -3.89
C ASP A 55 -12.24 -5.45 -5.30
N ALA A 56 -11.07 -5.62 -5.94
CA ALA A 56 -10.98 -6.26 -7.25
C ALA A 56 -11.30 -7.75 -7.19
N ALA A 57 -10.83 -8.47 -6.17
CA ALA A 57 -11.18 -9.86 -5.92
C ALA A 57 -12.70 -10.03 -5.71
N ALA A 58 -13.31 -9.18 -4.89
CA ALA A 58 -14.76 -9.20 -4.68
C ALA A 58 -15.55 -8.96 -5.99
N ARG A 59 -15.08 -8.05 -6.86
CA ARG A 59 -15.68 -7.84 -8.19
C ARG A 59 -15.51 -9.07 -9.09
N ARG A 60 -14.34 -9.72 -9.07
CA ARG A 60 -14.07 -10.95 -9.83
C ARG A 60 -15.02 -12.05 -9.39
N ASP A 61 -15.12 -12.30 -8.09
CA ASP A 61 -15.93 -13.39 -7.53
C ASP A 61 -17.44 -13.15 -7.82
N ALA A 62 -17.90 -11.90 -7.71
CA ALA A 62 -19.27 -11.55 -8.09
C ALA A 62 -19.55 -11.78 -9.58
N ARG A 63 -18.57 -11.54 -10.46
CA ARG A 63 -18.69 -11.79 -11.90
C ARG A 63 -18.63 -13.28 -12.23
N GLU A 64 -17.79 -14.02 -11.53
CA GLU A 64 -17.72 -15.48 -11.65
C GLU A 64 -19.06 -16.12 -11.28
N ALA A 65 -19.66 -15.72 -10.16
CA ALA A 65 -20.98 -16.20 -9.75
C ALA A 65 -22.06 -15.89 -10.80
N LYS A 66 -22.02 -14.70 -11.42
CA LYS A 66 -22.94 -14.35 -12.52
C LYS A 66 -22.69 -15.21 -13.76
N LEU A 67 -21.43 -15.47 -14.11
CA LEU A 67 -21.04 -16.30 -15.24
C LEU A 67 -21.55 -17.74 -15.06
N GLU A 68 -21.34 -18.33 -13.88
CA GLU A 68 -21.86 -19.66 -13.53
C GLU A 68 -23.39 -19.73 -13.62
N ALA A 69 -24.08 -18.69 -13.15
CA ALA A 69 -25.54 -18.61 -13.29
C ALA A 69 -25.97 -18.59 -14.77
N GLN A 70 -25.26 -17.87 -15.64
CA GLN A 70 -25.55 -17.84 -17.08
C GLN A 70 -25.27 -19.18 -17.77
N ARG A 71 -24.18 -19.87 -17.39
CA ARG A 71 -23.87 -21.24 -17.87
C ARG A 71 -25.02 -22.19 -17.56
N GLY A 72 -25.50 -22.18 -16.31
CA GLY A 72 -26.65 -23.00 -15.91
C GLY A 72 -27.96 -22.65 -16.63
N LEU A 73 -28.20 -21.37 -16.92
CA LEU A 73 -29.37 -20.96 -17.73
C LEU A 73 -29.25 -21.41 -19.20
N GLN A 74 -28.06 -21.32 -19.79
CA GLN A 74 -27.81 -21.77 -21.15
C GLN A 74 -28.03 -23.29 -21.26
N GLU A 75 -27.51 -24.07 -20.32
CA GLU A 75 -27.69 -25.52 -20.27
C GLU A 75 -29.18 -25.89 -20.18
N LYS A 76 -29.95 -25.23 -19.32
CA LYS A 76 -31.40 -25.43 -19.21
C LYS A 76 -32.14 -25.11 -20.52
N ARG A 77 -31.77 -24.03 -21.21
CA ARG A 77 -32.36 -23.67 -22.52
C ARG A 77 -32.07 -24.73 -23.57
N ARG A 78 -30.82 -25.23 -23.61
CA ARG A 78 -30.41 -26.31 -24.51
C ARG A 78 -31.19 -27.60 -24.23
N ALA A 79 -31.28 -28.02 -22.97
CA ALA A 79 -32.03 -29.21 -22.58
C ALA A 79 -33.53 -29.09 -22.95
N ARG A 80 -34.12 -27.89 -22.79
CA ARG A 80 -35.51 -27.64 -23.21
C ARG A 80 -35.68 -27.75 -24.72
N LEU A 81 -34.75 -27.20 -25.51
CA LEU A 81 -34.76 -27.31 -26.96
C LEU A 81 -34.68 -28.78 -27.42
N GLU A 82 -33.84 -29.59 -26.78
CA GLU A 82 -33.68 -31.02 -27.10
C GLU A 82 -34.97 -31.84 -26.85
N GLN A 83 -35.82 -31.40 -25.91
CA GLN A 83 -37.07 -32.07 -25.57
C GLN A 83 -38.28 -31.57 -26.36
N GLU A 84 -38.16 -30.42 -27.03
CA GLU A 84 -39.28 -29.77 -27.71
C GLU A 84 -39.62 -30.46 -29.04
N ARG A 85 -40.88 -30.86 -29.20
CA ARG A 85 -41.36 -31.55 -30.40
C ARG A 85 -42.11 -30.62 -31.35
N ASN A 86 -42.54 -29.44 -30.88
CA ASN A 86 -43.22 -28.47 -31.71
C ASN A 86 -42.21 -27.64 -32.53
N PRO A 87 -42.22 -27.72 -33.88
CA PRO A 87 -41.20 -27.08 -34.72
C PRO A 87 -41.21 -25.55 -34.60
N ARG A 88 -42.37 -24.93 -34.37
CA ARG A 88 -42.45 -23.47 -34.19
C ARG A 88 -41.82 -23.03 -32.87
N VAL A 89 -42.02 -23.80 -31.81
CA VAL A 89 -41.44 -23.51 -30.48
C VAL A 89 -39.95 -23.83 -30.48
N ALA A 90 -39.53 -24.91 -31.14
CA ALA A 90 -38.12 -25.26 -31.32
C ALA A 90 -37.34 -24.16 -32.06
N ALA A 91 -37.90 -23.57 -33.11
CA ALA A 91 -37.27 -22.45 -33.82
C ALA A 91 -37.06 -21.22 -32.92
N GLN A 92 -38.03 -20.88 -32.06
CA GLN A 92 -37.87 -19.82 -31.07
C GLN A 92 -36.78 -20.16 -30.05
N LEU A 93 -36.79 -21.39 -29.52
CA LEU A 93 -35.79 -21.85 -28.55
C LEU A 93 -34.37 -21.88 -29.14
N MET A 94 -34.22 -22.19 -30.45
CA MET A 94 -32.93 -22.09 -31.13
C MET A 94 -32.39 -20.65 -31.12
N ALA A 95 -33.22 -19.66 -31.45
CA ALA A 95 -32.83 -18.25 -31.39
C ALA A 95 -32.48 -17.81 -29.95
N ASP A 96 -33.25 -18.27 -28.96
CA ASP A 96 -32.97 -17.99 -27.55
C ASP A 96 -31.64 -18.62 -27.08
N VAL A 97 -31.28 -19.81 -27.58
CA VAL A 97 -30.00 -20.48 -27.30
C VAL A 97 -28.83 -19.74 -27.95
N GLU A 98 -28.99 -19.26 -29.18
CA GLU A 98 -27.97 -18.48 -29.87
C GLU A 98 -27.72 -17.14 -29.15
N MET A 99 -28.78 -16.44 -28.77
CA MET A 99 -28.69 -15.23 -27.93
C MET A 99 -28.03 -15.54 -26.58
N ALA A 100 -28.39 -16.63 -25.93
CA ALA A 100 -27.76 -17.02 -24.67
C ALA A 100 -26.26 -17.32 -24.84
N ARG A 101 -25.84 -17.89 -25.98
CA ARG A 101 -24.43 -18.11 -26.30
C ARG A 101 -23.66 -16.80 -26.49
N SER A 102 -24.23 -15.81 -27.17
CA SER A 102 -23.57 -14.50 -27.32
C SER A 102 -23.47 -13.77 -25.99
N ILE A 103 -24.51 -13.83 -25.15
CA ILE A 103 -24.48 -13.27 -23.79
C ILE A 103 -23.39 -13.97 -22.96
N LEU A 104 -23.32 -15.31 -23.00
CA LEU A 104 -22.30 -16.04 -22.26
C LEU A 104 -20.88 -15.63 -22.68
N ALA A 105 -20.62 -15.56 -23.99
CA ALA A 105 -19.32 -15.13 -24.51
C ALA A 105 -18.95 -13.71 -24.04
N GLN A 106 -19.94 -12.79 -23.97
CA GLN A 106 -19.73 -11.45 -23.44
C GLN A 106 -19.39 -11.48 -21.94
N GLU A 107 -20.13 -12.23 -21.13
CA GLU A 107 -19.86 -12.35 -19.70
C GLU A 107 -18.50 -13.02 -19.42
N GLU A 108 -18.07 -13.99 -20.24
CA GLU A 108 -16.75 -14.60 -20.16
C GLU A 108 -15.65 -13.57 -20.45
N SER A 109 -15.82 -12.74 -21.48
CA SER A 109 -14.89 -11.65 -21.79
C SER A 109 -14.80 -10.62 -20.65
N ASP A 110 -15.94 -10.24 -20.09
CA ASP A 110 -16.00 -9.29 -18.97
C ASP A 110 -15.38 -9.88 -17.69
N TRP A 111 -15.62 -11.16 -17.42
CA TRP A 111 -14.99 -11.87 -16.30
C TRP A 111 -13.47 -11.94 -16.47
N MET A 112 -12.97 -12.29 -17.67
CA MET A 112 -11.53 -12.32 -17.96
C MET A 112 -10.87 -10.96 -17.70
N ARG A 113 -11.53 -9.85 -18.10
CA ARG A 113 -11.01 -8.50 -17.85
C ARG A 113 -10.91 -8.18 -16.35
N VAL A 114 -11.93 -8.54 -15.57
CA VAL A 114 -11.94 -8.29 -14.11
C VAL A 114 -10.99 -9.24 -13.37
N ALA A 115 -10.82 -10.47 -13.86
CA ALA A 115 -9.86 -11.42 -13.31
C ALA A 115 -8.41 -10.92 -13.51
N GLU A 116 -8.09 -10.44 -14.71
CA GLU A 116 -6.80 -9.81 -15.01
C GLU A 116 -6.57 -8.58 -14.13
N GLU A 117 -7.58 -7.72 -13.96
CA GLU A 117 -7.49 -6.57 -13.05
C GLU A 117 -7.18 -7.02 -11.61
N ALA A 118 -7.85 -8.05 -11.10
CA ALA A 118 -7.58 -8.59 -9.76
C ALA A 118 -6.13 -9.09 -9.62
N THR A 119 -5.63 -9.85 -10.60
CA THR A 119 -4.23 -10.31 -10.63
C THR A 119 -3.24 -9.15 -10.64
N GLN A 120 -3.50 -8.10 -11.43
CA GLN A 120 -2.65 -6.90 -11.45
C GLN A 120 -2.65 -6.16 -10.10
N ARG A 121 -3.77 -6.12 -9.38
CA ARG A 121 -3.83 -5.53 -8.04
C ARG A 121 -3.07 -6.35 -7.02
N GLU A 122 -3.15 -7.68 -7.07
CA GLU A 122 -2.36 -8.58 -6.22
C GLU A 122 -0.85 -8.38 -6.46
N GLN A 123 -0.43 -8.30 -7.73
CA GLN A 123 0.96 -7.99 -8.08
C GLN A 123 1.39 -6.61 -7.56
N ALA A 124 0.51 -5.61 -7.61
CA ALA A 124 0.81 -4.28 -7.09
C ALA A 124 1.04 -4.30 -5.56
N VAL A 125 0.31 -5.15 -4.82
CA VAL A 125 0.56 -5.38 -3.38
C VAL A 125 1.95 -5.99 -3.17
N ALA A 126 2.28 -7.06 -3.91
CA ALA A 126 3.59 -7.71 -3.80
C ALA A 126 4.74 -6.74 -4.06
N LEU A 127 4.66 -5.96 -5.15
CA LEU A 127 5.66 -4.95 -5.50
C LEU A 127 5.76 -3.83 -4.44
N ALA A 128 4.65 -3.43 -3.83
CA ALA A 128 4.66 -2.42 -2.77
C ALA A 128 5.34 -2.96 -1.49
N THR A 129 5.11 -4.23 -1.16
CA THR A 129 5.77 -4.91 -0.05
C THR A 129 7.27 -5.04 -0.28
N GLU A 130 7.70 -5.49 -1.47
CA GLU A 130 9.12 -5.56 -1.84
C GLU A 130 9.80 -4.18 -1.73
N ARG A 131 9.12 -3.11 -2.14
CA ARG A 131 9.64 -1.73 -2.01
C ARG A 131 9.80 -1.30 -0.55
N LEU A 132 8.87 -1.67 0.34
CA LEU A 132 9.01 -1.38 1.77
C LEU A 132 10.19 -2.14 2.38
N GLU A 133 10.38 -3.40 2.00
CA GLU A 133 11.52 -4.21 2.45
C GLU A 133 12.86 -3.60 1.97
N ALA A 134 12.94 -3.23 0.69
CA ALA A 134 14.10 -2.56 0.12
C ALA A 134 14.39 -1.23 0.82
N LEU A 135 13.37 -0.39 1.02
CA LEU A 135 13.51 0.89 1.74
C LEU A 135 13.97 0.68 3.18
N THR A 136 13.47 -0.37 3.85
CA THR A 136 13.89 -0.72 5.21
C THR A 136 15.36 -1.12 5.25
N ALA A 137 15.82 -1.91 4.28
CA ALA A 137 17.23 -2.30 4.15
C ALA A 137 18.14 -1.10 3.82
N GLU A 138 17.72 -0.23 2.89
CA GLU A 138 18.44 1.00 2.54
C GLU A 138 18.59 1.94 3.74
N GLN A 139 17.58 2.03 4.60
CA GLN A 139 17.63 2.87 5.80
C GLN A 139 18.42 2.25 6.96
N ALA A 140 18.80 0.98 6.92
CA ALA A 140 19.38 0.27 8.07
C ALA A 140 20.67 0.95 8.57
N GLU A 141 21.62 1.21 7.67
CA GLU A 141 22.90 1.85 8.00
C GLU A 141 22.70 3.30 8.49
N ALA A 142 21.85 4.07 7.80
CA ALA A 142 21.55 5.44 8.19
C ALA A 142 20.93 5.51 9.59
N ARG A 143 20.02 4.59 9.92
CA ARG A 143 19.41 4.49 11.25
C ARG A 143 20.40 4.08 12.32
N GLU A 144 21.30 3.13 12.03
CA GLU A 144 22.35 2.73 12.96
C GLU A 144 23.30 3.90 13.26
N SER A 145 23.74 4.62 12.23
CA SER A 145 24.57 5.83 12.38
C SER A 145 23.87 6.91 13.20
N LEU A 146 22.56 7.11 12.95
CA LEU A 146 21.75 8.10 13.65
C LEU A 146 21.68 7.82 15.16
N VAL A 147 21.49 6.56 15.56
CA VAL A 147 21.48 6.15 16.99
C VAL A 147 22.78 6.53 17.68
N GLY A 148 23.92 6.31 17.03
CA GLY A 148 25.23 6.72 17.56
C GLY A 148 25.34 8.23 17.74
N ARG A 149 24.96 9.00 16.72
CA ARG A 149 24.99 10.47 16.74
C ARG A 149 24.04 11.06 17.78
N GLU A 150 22.87 10.46 17.98
CA GLU A 150 21.90 10.83 19.02
C GLU A 150 22.47 10.59 20.42
N ALA A 151 23.11 9.44 20.65
CA ALA A 151 23.75 9.11 21.93
C ALA A 151 24.88 10.09 22.26
N GLU A 152 25.72 10.44 21.27
CA GLU A 152 26.76 11.47 21.44
C GLU A 152 26.18 12.84 21.77
N ALA A 153 25.12 13.25 21.08
CA ALA A 153 24.47 14.54 21.31
C ALA A 153 23.80 14.61 22.69
N GLU A 154 23.22 13.51 23.18
CA GLU A 154 22.63 13.41 24.52
C GLU A 154 23.71 13.45 25.62
N ALA A 155 24.84 12.78 25.39
CA ALA A 155 25.99 12.85 26.31
C ALA A 155 26.55 14.28 26.37
N ALA A 156 26.71 14.94 25.22
CA ALA A 156 27.14 16.34 25.14
C ALA A 156 26.15 17.28 25.84
N TRP A 157 24.84 17.06 25.68
CA TRP A 157 23.79 17.83 26.34
C TRP A 157 23.85 17.69 27.86
N SER A 158 23.99 16.47 28.34
CA SER A 158 24.11 16.17 29.77
C SER A 158 25.34 16.82 30.38
N ALA A 159 26.48 16.78 29.67
CA ALA A 159 27.71 17.44 30.09
C ALA A 159 27.57 18.98 30.09
N ALA A 160 26.98 19.56 29.05
CA ALA A 160 26.76 21.01 28.94
C ALA A 160 25.83 21.55 30.05
N LYS A 161 24.83 20.76 30.47
CA LYS A 161 23.92 21.12 31.56
C LYS A 161 24.56 20.99 32.94
N ALA A 162 25.54 20.08 33.10
CA ALA A 162 26.24 19.85 34.36
C ALA A 162 27.40 20.84 34.60
N ALA A 163 27.90 21.47 33.54
CA ALA A 163 29.05 22.38 33.57
C ALA A 163 28.73 23.76 34.15
#